data_AF-A0A6B3F7S7-F1
#
_entry.id   AF-A0A6B3F7S7-F1
#
_cell.length_a   1.000
_cell.length_b   1.000
_cell.length_c   1.000
_cell.angle_alpha   90.00
_cell.angle_beta   90.00
_cell.angle_gamma   90.00
#
_symmetry.space_group_name_H-M   'P 1'
#
loop_
_entity.id
_entity.type
_entity.pdbx_description
1 polymer ?
#
loop_
_entity_poly.entity_id
_entity_poly.type
_entity_poly.pdbx_seq_one_letter_code
_entity_poly.pdbx_strand_id
1 'polypeptide(L)' 'MTTAGPPVRGRSTRQRAAVASALSEVEEFRSAQDLHDMLKHRGDSVGLTTVYRTLQSLADA' A
#
# COMPACT_ATOMS: atom_id res chain seq x y z
N MET A 1 -13.89 20.46 -23.17
CA MET A 1 -12.65 20.27 -22.39
C MET A 1 -12.69 18.87 -21.81
N THR A 2 -11.80 17.98 -22.26
CA THR A 2 -11.88 16.54 -22.00
C THR A 2 -10.94 16.19 -20.84
N THR A 3 -11.47 15.79 -19.69
CA THR A 3 -10.68 15.26 -18.57
C THR A 3 -10.59 13.75 -18.70
N ALA A 4 -9.49 13.25 -19.28
CA ALA A 4 -9.12 11.85 -19.14
C ALA A 4 -8.65 11.62 -17.70
N GLY A 5 -9.45 10.92 -16.89
CA GLY A 5 -9.06 10.53 -15.53
C GLY A 5 -7.84 9.59 -15.56
N PRO A 6 -6.89 9.73 -14.60
CA PRO A 6 -5.66 8.96 -14.63
C PRO A 6 -5.91 7.45 -14.47
N PRO A 7 -5.02 6.58 -14.98
CA PRO A 7 -5.23 5.15 -14.98
C PRO A 7 -5.22 4.58 -13.55
N VAL A 8 -6.41 4.24 -13.05
CA VAL A 8 -6.65 3.59 -11.75
C VAL A 8 -5.86 2.28 -11.56
N ARG A 9 -5.57 1.55 -12.65
CA ARG A 9 -4.77 0.32 -12.62
C ARG A 9 -3.34 0.58 -12.15
N GLY A 10 -2.67 1.60 -12.67
CA GLY A 10 -1.29 1.94 -12.32
C GLY A 10 -1.12 2.54 -10.92
N ARG A 11 -2.18 3.12 -10.35
CA ARG A 11 -2.19 3.56 -8.95
C ARG A 11 -2.27 2.37 -8.00
N SER A 12 -3.15 1.42 -8.31
CA SER A 12 -3.37 0.23 -7.47
C SER A 12 -2.12 -0.66 -7.40
N THR A 13 -1.39 -0.83 -8.51
CA THR A 13 -0.13 -1.59 -8.53
C THR A 13 0.98 -0.92 -7.74
N ARG A 14 1.13 0.41 -7.86
CA ARG A 14 2.10 1.18 -7.06
C ARG A 14 1.82 1.11 -5.56
N GLN A 15 0.56 1.26 -5.15
CA GLN A 15 0.18 1.16 -3.73
C GLN A 15 0.45 -0.23 -3.16
N ARG A 16 0.12 -1.30 -3.93
CA ARG A 16 0.42 -2.67 -3.51
C ARG A 16 1.94 -2.90 -3.37
N ALA A 17 2.73 -2.42 -4.33
CA ALA A 17 4.18 -2.51 -4.28
C ALA A 17 4.78 -1.75 -3.08
N ALA A 18 4.26 -0.55 -2.77
CA ALA A 18 4.70 0.21 -1.61
C ALA A 18 4.44 -0.54 -0.29
N VAL A 19 3.27 -1.17 -0.14
CA VAL A 19 2.96 -2.00 1.04
C VAL A 19 3.91 -3.19 1.14
N ALA A 20 4.17 -3.89 0.04
CA ALA A 20 5.09 -5.05 0.03
C ALA A 20 6.54 -4.64 0.36
N SER A 21 7.00 -3.49 -0.15
CA SER A 21 8.32 -2.93 0.19
C SER A 21 8.42 -2.60 1.67
N ALA A 22 7.43 -1.87 2.21
CA ALA A 22 7.40 -1.50 3.62
C ALA A 22 7.40 -2.74 4.54
N LEU A 23 6.69 -3.81 4.16
CA LEU A 23 6.70 -5.07 4.90
C LEU A 23 8.06 -5.79 4.83
N SER A 24 8.77 -5.69 3.71
CA SER A 24 10.10 -6.30 3.54
C SER A 24 11.21 -5.57 4.30
N GLU A 25 10.96 -4.33 4.72
CA GLU A 25 11.93 -3.50 5.44
C GLU A 25 11.81 -3.61 6.97
N VAL A 26 10.79 -4.29 7.49
CA VAL A 26 10.58 -4.48 8.92
C VAL A 26 11.05 -5.87 9.33
N GLU A 27 11.91 -5.93 10.36
CA GLU A 27 12.46 -7.21 10.85
C GLU A 27 11.59 -7.86 11.93
N GLU A 28 10.67 -7.09 12.51
CA GLU A 28 9.74 -7.53 13.55
C GLU A 28 8.28 -7.38 13.09
N PHE A 29 7.36 -8.00 13.84
CA PHE A 29 5.94 -7.81 13.60
C PHE A 29 5.56 -6.35 13.74
N ARG A 30 4.81 -5.83 12.76
CA ARG A 30 4.20 -4.50 12.78
C ARG A 30 2.72 -4.63 12.50
N SER A 31 1.91 -3.86 13.22
CA SER A 31 0.48 -3.83 12.94
C SER A 31 0.22 -3.20 11.56
N ALA A 32 -0.95 -3.46 10.98
CA ALA A 32 -1.35 -2.81 9.73
C ALA A 32 -1.45 -1.28 9.88
N GLN A 33 -1.75 -0.78 11.09
CA GLN A 33 -1.75 0.65 11.40
C GLN A 33 -0.33 1.22 11.40
N ASP A 34 0.63 0.53 12.01
CA ASP A 34 2.04 0.95 11.99
C ASP A 34 2.59 1.00 10.57
N LEU A 35 2.28 -0.01 9.75
CA LEU A 35 2.67 -0.05 8.33
C LEU A 35 2.03 1.11 7.54
N HIS A 36 0.76 1.39 7.77
CA HIS A 36 0.08 2.54 7.16
C HIS A 36 0.74 3.86 7.56
N ASP A 37 1.08 4.03 8.83
CA ASP A 37 1.72 5.24 9.30
C ASP A 37 3.12 5.37 8.72
N MET A 38 3.90 4.29 8.62
CA MET A 38 5.19 4.29 7.93
C MET A 38 5.06 4.73 6.47
N LEU A 39 4.08 4.21 5.73
CA LEU A 39 3.81 4.61 4.34
C LEU A 39 3.44 6.09 4.25
N LYS A 40 2.59 6.58 5.16
CA LYS A 40 2.21 7.99 5.23
C LYS A 40 3.42 8.90 5.49
N HIS A 41 4.32 8.50 6.40
CA HIS A 41 5.56 9.25 6.68
C HIS A 41 6.51 9.28 5.47
N ARG A 42 6.49 8.27 4.61
CA ARG A 42 7.25 8.21 3.35
C ARG A 42 6.63 9.04 2.22
N GLY A 43 5.43 9.59 2.43
CA GLY A 43 4.66 10.31 1.42
C GLY A 43 3.84 9.41 0.48
N ASP A 44 3.78 8.10 0.77
CA ASP A 44 2.95 7.17 0.01
C ASP A 44 1.48 7.36 0.36
N SER A 45 0.70 7.78 -0.63
CA SER A 45 -0.75 7.94 -0.49
C SER A 45 -1.47 6.60 -0.57
N VAL A 46 -1.32 5.78 0.48
CA VAL A 46 -1.94 4.45 0.63
C VAL A 46 -2.95 4.51 1.78
N GLY A 47 -4.20 4.13 1.51
CA GLY A 47 -5.24 4.05 2.55
C GLY A 47 -5.15 2.74 3.35
N LEU A 48 -5.59 2.77 4.61
CA LEU A 48 -5.55 1.61 5.52
C LEU A 48 -6.28 0.38 4.95
N THR A 49 -7.43 0.55 4.29
CA THR A 49 -8.12 -0.55 3.60
C THR A 49 -7.26 -1.21 2.52
N THR A 50 -6.45 -0.43 1.79
CA THR A 50 -5.53 -0.95 0.78
C THR A 50 -4.38 -1.73 1.43
N VAL A 51 -3.91 -1.30 2.60
CA VAL A 51 -2.93 -2.06 3.40
C VAL A 51 -3.51 -3.42 3.76
N TYR A 52 -4.67 -3.47 4.40
CA TYR A 52 -5.31 -4.73 4.78
C TYR A 52 -5.56 -5.66 3.59
N ARG A 53 -6.10 -5.16 2.49
CA ARG A 53 -6.34 -5.98 1.29
C ARG A 53 -5.05 -6.52 0.67
N THR A 54 -3.98 -5.75 0.74
CA THR A 54 -2.67 -6.20 0.25
C THR A 54 -2.10 -7.27 1.15
N LEU A 55 -2.09 -7.05 2.48
CA LEU A 55 -1.66 -8.04 3.46
C LEU A 55 -2.46 -9.35 3.34
N GLN A 56 -3.78 -9.26 3.19
CA GLN A 56 -4.64 -10.42 2.95
C GLN A 56 -4.23 -11.16 1.67
N SER A 57 -4.04 -10.43 0.56
CA SER A 57 -3.61 -11.05 -0.71
C SER A 57 -2.25 -11.75 -0.60
N LEU A 58 -1.35 -11.26 0.25
CA LEU A 58 -0.03 -11.84 0.47
C LEU A 58 -0.08 -13.07 1.39
N ALA A 59 -1.00 -13.08 2.36
CA ALA A 59 -1.20 -14.22 3.26
C ALA A 59 -1.93 -15.39 2.58
N ASP A 60 -2.79 -15.09 1.61
CA ASP A 60 -3.56 -16.10 0.85
C ASP A 60 -2.79 -16.69 -0.35
N ALA A 61 -1.60 -16.15 -0.67
CA ALA A 61 -0.76 -16.54 -1.81
C ALA A 61 0.27 -17.62 -1.43
#